data_AF-A0AA39MAM6-F1
#
_entry.id   AF-A0AA39MAM6-F1
#
_cell.length_a   1.000
_cell.length_b   1.000
_cell.length_c   1.000
_cell.angle_alpha   90.00
_cell.angle_beta   90.00
_cell.angle_gamma   90.00
#
_symmetry.space_group_name_H-M   'P 1'
#
loop_
_entity.id
_entity.type
_entity.pdbx_description
1 polymer ?
#
loop_
_entity_poly.entity_id
_entity_poly.type
_entity_poly.pdbx_seq_one_letter_code
_entity_poly.pdbx_strand_id
1 'polypeptide(L)' 'MLDHLKSTFGSFNMKDAATGKVLDNDEKSLQELNLCPAALILFEWDKETLVEYARNNLKEGYLREELENDANQLPA' A
#
# COMPACT_ATOMS: atom_id res chain seq x y z
N MET A 1 -18.68 -0.44 -7.21
CA MET A 1 -17.71 0.69 -7.26
C MET A 1 -16.31 0.26 -6.83
N LEU A 2 -16.14 -0.70 -5.91
CA LEU A 2 -14.83 -1.22 -5.50
C LEU A 2 -14.20 -2.20 -6.52
N ASP A 3 -15.00 -2.87 -7.35
CA ASP A 3 -14.49 -3.87 -8.31
C ASP A 3 -13.73 -3.28 -9.51
N HIS A 4 -13.90 -1.99 -9.80
CA HIS A 4 -13.18 -1.34 -10.91
C HIS A 4 -11.76 -0.89 -10.54
N LEU A 5 -11.43 -0.77 -9.24
CA LEU A 5 -10.04 -0.55 -8.80
C LEU A 5 -9.21 -1.85 -8.84
N LYS A 6 -9.87 -3.02 -8.71
CA LYS A 6 -9.24 -4.35 -8.80
C LYS A 6 -8.72 -4.71 -10.20
N SER A 7 -8.94 -3.86 -11.20
CA SER A 7 -8.65 -4.18 -12.61
C SER A 7 -7.39 -3.53 -13.15
N THR A 8 -6.65 -2.72 -12.37
CA THR A 8 -5.38 -2.10 -12.84
C THR A 8 -4.18 -2.40 -11.94
N PHE A 9 -4.43 -2.71 -10.66
CA PHE A 9 -3.39 -3.02 -9.68
C PHE A 9 -3.79 -4.29 -8.93
N GLY A 10 -2.79 -5.11 -8.55
CA GLY A 10 -3.04 -6.30 -7.73
C GLY A 10 -3.49 -5.96 -6.31
N SER A 11 -3.61 -6.97 -5.45
CA SER A 11 -3.99 -6.81 -4.04
C SER A 11 -2.78 -6.60 -3.12
N PHE A 12 -3.00 -5.95 -1.96
CA PHE A 12 -1.98 -5.57 -1.00
C PHE A 12 -2.50 -5.64 0.45
N ASN A 13 -1.57 -5.70 1.41
CA ASN A 13 -1.83 -5.54 2.83
C ASN A 13 -1.30 -4.21 3.36
N MET A 14 -2.01 -3.66 4.34
CA MET A 14 -1.51 -2.60 5.21
C MET A 14 -1.23 -3.18 6.59
N LYS A 15 -0.07 -2.86 7.15
CA LYS A 15 0.34 -3.31 8.48
C LYS A 15 0.67 -2.13 9.37
N ASP A 16 0.28 -2.22 10.64
CA ASP A 16 0.80 -1.33 11.66
C ASP A 16 2.31 -1.56 11.82
N ALA A 17 3.12 -0.53 11.63
CA ALA A 17 4.57 -0.63 11.71
C ALA A 17 5.07 -0.98 13.12
N ALA A 18 4.31 -0.64 14.17
CA ALA A 18 4.69 -0.93 15.55
C ALA A 18 4.47 -2.40 15.92
N THR A 19 3.42 -3.03 15.39
CA THR A 19 3.01 -4.39 15.80
C THR A 19 3.17 -5.44 14.70
N GLY A 20 3.35 -5.03 13.45
CA GLY A 20 3.35 -5.90 12.27
C GLY A 20 1.99 -6.52 11.94
N LYS A 21 0.93 -6.15 12.68
CA LYS A 21 -0.41 -6.68 12.47
C LYS A 21 -1.04 -6.08 11.22
N VAL A 22 -1.72 -6.92 10.44
CA VAL A 22 -2.52 -6.49 9.31
C VAL A 22 -3.72 -5.68 9.81
N LEU A 23 -3.98 -4.56 9.13
CA LEU A 23 -5.16 -3.75 9.33
C LEU A 23 -6.25 -4.28 8.38
N ASP A 24 -7.14 -5.12 8.91
CA ASP A 24 -8.14 -5.87 8.14
C ASP A 24 -9.59 -5.52 8.51
N ASN A 25 -9.78 -4.58 9.45
CA ASN A 25 -11.10 -4.15 9.90
C ASN A 25 -11.39 -2.73 9.43
N ASP A 26 -12.02 -2.64 8.25
CA ASP A 26 -12.40 -1.40 7.59
C ASP A 26 -13.55 -0.66 8.30
N GLU A 27 -14.21 -1.28 9.28
CA GLU A 27 -15.30 -0.66 10.06
C GLU A 27 -14.76 0.17 11.25
N LYS A 28 -13.51 -0.06 11.67
CA LYS A 28 -12.90 0.68 12.77
C LYS A 28 -12.35 2.02 12.32
N SER A 29 -12.61 3.05 13.12
CA SER A 29 -11.99 4.36 12.96
C SER A 29 -10.48 4.34 13.21
N LEU A 30 -9.77 5.36 12.71
CA LEU A 30 -8.34 5.54 12.99
C LEU A 30 -8.06 5.68 14.48
N GLN A 31 -8.97 6.26 15.27
CA GLN A 31 -8.82 6.31 16.73
C GLN A 31 -8.90 4.91 17.36
N GLU A 32 -9.88 4.10 16.96
CA GLU A 32 -10.03 2.72 17.46
C GLU A 32 -8.88 1.79 17.06
N LEU A 33 -8.22 2.11 15.95
CA LEU A 33 -6.99 1.44 15.50
C LEU A 33 -5.71 2.03 16.11
N ASN A 34 -5.80 3.03 17.00
CA ASN A 34 -4.66 3.76 17.58
C ASN A 34 -3.72 4.40 16.55
N LEU A 35 -4.28 4.86 15.42
CA LEU A 35 -3.53 5.51 14.34
C LEU A 35 -3.50 7.05 14.45
N CYS A 36 -3.97 7.59 15.58
CA CYS A 36 -4.02 9.02 15.85
C CYS A 36 -3.07 9.43 16.99
N PRO A 37 -2.50 10.65 16.98
CA PRO A 37 -2.67 11.68 15.94
C PRO A 37 -1.84 11.40 14.68
N ALA A 38 -0.85 10.52 14.77
CA ALA A 38 0.00 10.09 13.67
C ALA A 38 0.36 8.62 13.86
N ALA A 39 0.54 7.91 12.74
CA ALA A 39 0.99 6.54 12.72
C ALA A 39 1.83 6.27 11.48
N LEU A 40 2.64 5.22 11.57
CA LEU A 40 3.39 4.68 10.45
C LEU A 40 2.74 3.37 10.01
N ILE A 41 2.36 3.30 8.74
CA ILE A 41 1.75 2.12 8.13
C ILE A 41 2.72 1.56 7.10
N LEU A 42 2.94 0.26 7.15
CA LEU A 42 3.71 -0.47 6.14
C LEU A 42 2.78 -0.98 5.06
N PHE A 43 3.14 -0.73 3.80
CA PHE A 43 2.48 -1.28 2.63
C PHE A 43 3.26 -2.51 2.14
N GLU A 44 2.55 -3.57 1.78
CA GLU A 44 3.13 -4.77 1.19
C GLU A 44 2.22 -5.36 0.11
N TRP A 45 2.76 -5.66 -1.07
CA TRP A 45 2.02 -6.41 -2.08
C TRP A 45 1.71 -7.82 -1.60
N ASP A 46 0.51 -8.31 -1.90
CA ASP A 46 0.18 -9.70 -1.61
C ASP A 46 1.05 -10.64 -2.43
N LYS A 47 1.27 -11.84 -1.89
CA LYS A 47 2.06 -12.87 -2.56
C LYS A 47 1.54 -13.19 -3.95
N GLU A 48 0.21 -13.21 -4.14
CA GLU A 48 -0.41 -13.49 -5.44
C GLU A 48 -0.08 -12.40 -6.46
N THR A 49 -0.15 -11.14 -6.04
CA THR A 49 0.24 -9.97 -6.83
C THR A 49 1.73 -10.00 -7.21
N LEU A 50 2.62 -10.32 -6.27
CA LEU A 50 4.06 -10.45 -6.56
C LEU A 50 4.34 -11.58 -7.55
N VAL A 51 3.62 -12.70 -7.45
CA VAL A 51 3.70 -13.80 -8.42
C VAL A 51 3.22 -13.35 -9.80
N GLU A 52 2.20 -12.52 -9.88
CA GLU A 52 1.72 -11.96 -11.15
C GLU A 52 2.74 -11.02 -11.79
N TYR A 53 3.36 -10.10 -11.02
CA TYR A 53 4.45 -9.27 -11.51
C TYR A 53 5.61 -10.12 -12.08
N ALA A 54 6.04 -11.14 -11.33
CA ALA A 54 7.11 -12.03 -11.74
C ALA A 54 6.75 -12.83 -13.02
N ARG A 55 5.52 -13.35 -13.12
CA ARG A 55 5.05 -14.09 -14.32
C ARG A 55 5.04 -13.23 -15.57
N ASN A 56 4.73 -11.95 -15.44
CA ASN A 56 4.68 -11.00 -16.56
C ASN A 56 6.03 -10.33 -16.84
N ASN A 57 7.09 -10.70 -16.11
CA ASN A 57 8.40 -10.06 -16.18
C ASN A 57 8.33 -8.53 -16.00
N LEU A 58 7.38 -8.09 -15.16
CA LEU A 58 7.17 -6.69 -14.81
C LEU A 58 7.87 -6.41 -13.49
N LYS A 59 8.44 -5.20 -13.38
CA LYS A 59 8.92 -4.69 -12.09
C LYS A 59 7.72 -4.20 -11.29
N GLU A 60 7.68 -4.55 -10.01
CA GLU A 60 6.69 -4.03 -9.08
C GLU A 60 6.81 -2.50 -8.97
N GLY A 61 5.72 -1.80 -9.29
CA GLY A 61 5.58 -0.37 -9.02
C GLY A 61 4.83 -0.17 -7.72
N TYR A 62 5.31 0.70 -6.83
CA TYR A 62 4.65 0.99 -5.54
C TYR A 62 3.95 2.35 -5.53
N LEU A 63 4.48 3.30 -6.28
CA LEU A 63 3.91 4.62 -6.51
C LEU A 63 3.85 4.90 -8.01
N ARG A 64 3.04 5.88 -8.40
CA ARG A 64 3.08 6.39 -9.77
C ARG A 64 4.40 7.14 -9.99
N GLU A 65 5.04 6.92 -11.13
CA GLU A 65 6.34 7.53 -11.48
C GLU A 65 6.35 9.06 -11.32
N GLU A 66 5.25 9.73 -11.66
CA GLU A 66 5.07 11.18 -11.47
C GLU A 66 5.27 11.61 -10.01
N LEU A 67 4.74 10.84 -9.05
CA LEU A 67 4.86 11.13 -7.61
C LEU A 67 6.29 10.91 -7.10
N GLU A 68 6.97 9.90 -7.64
CA GLU A 68 8.38 9.64 -7.32
C GLU A 68 9.27 10.77 -7.86
N ASN A 69 8.99 11.25 -9.06
CA ASN A 69 9.71 12.36 -9.67
C ASN A 69 9.52 13.68 -8.90
N ASP A 70 8.31 13.96 -8.44
CA ASP A 70 8.02 15.17 -7.64
C ASP A 70 8.73 15.12 -6.27
N ALA A 71 8.76 13.97 -5.61
CA ALA A 71 9.46 13.81 -4.33
C ALA A 71 10.97 14.09 -4.44
N ASN A 72 11.58 13.74 -5.57
CA ASN A 72 12.99 13.97 -5.85
C ASN A 72 13.32 15.41 -6.26
N GLN A 73 12.31 16.28 -6.44
CA GLN A 73 12.49 17.69 -6.81
C GLN A 73 12.44 18.66 -5.61
N LEU A 74 12.28 18.16 -4.38
CA LEU A 74 12.35 19.01 -3.19
C LEU A 74 13.77 19.59 -3.05
N PRO A 75 13.93 20.93 -2.88
CA PRO A 75 15.23 21.52 -2.63
C PRO A 75 15.79 21.00 -1.30
N ALA A 76 17.07 20.65 -1.31
CA ALA A 76 17.86 20.24 -0.14
C ALA A 76 17.87 21.29 0.98
#